data_AF-A0A9P9YP56-F1
#
_entry.id   AF-A0A9P9YP56-F1
#
_cell.length_a   1.000
_cell.length_b   1.000
_cell.length_c   1.000
_cell.angle_alpha   90.00
_cell.angle_beta   90.00
_cell.angle_gamma   90.00
#
_symmetry.space_group_name_H-M   'P 1'
#
loop_
_entity.id
_entity.type
_entity.pdbx_description
1 polymer ?
#
loop_
_entity_poly.entity_id
_entity_poly.type
_entity_poly.pdbx_seq_one_letter_code
_entity_poly.pdbx_strand_id
1 'polypeptide(L)' 'MPSQWERLRAAGWPYSVGFINEDMIAAHLIPAKDDTIVLLCGPPPMINFACNPALDKLGYHPDTRFAY' A
#
# COMPACT_ATOMS: atom_id res chain seq x y z
N MET A 1 -4.44 13.14 22.28
CA MET A 1 -5.51 13.39 21.28
C MET A 1 -5.60 12.16 20.41
N PRO A 2 -6.77 11.55 20.19
CA PRO A 2 -6.89 10.40 19.29
C PRO A 2 -6.39 10.80 17.91
N SER A 3 -5.69 9.88 17.25
CA SER A 3 -5.33 10.11 15.85
C SER A 3 -6.62 10.28 15.04
N GLN A 4 -6.59 11.06 13.95
CA GLN A 4 -7.83 11.29 13.21
C GLN A 4 -8.41 9.99 12.59
N TRP A 5 -7.61 8.93 12.48
CA TRP A 5 -7.98 7.59 12.01
C TRP A 5 -8.84 6.83 13.02
N GLU A 6 -8.59 7.00 14.32
CA GLU A 6 -9.40 6.39 15.38
C GLU A 6 -10.81 6.97 15.41
N ARG A 7 -10.95 8.27 15.10
CA ARG A 7 -12.26 8.92 14.97
C ARG A 7 -13.05 8.40 13.76
N LEU A 8 -12.38 8.12 12.64
CA LEU A 8 -13.03 7.53 11.46
C LEU A 8 -13.54 6.11 11.76
N ARG A 9 -12.74 5.29 12.45
CA ARG A 9 -13.20 3.96 12.90
C ARG A 9 -14.39 4.05 13.84
N ALA A 10 -14.36 4.97 14.80
CA ALA A 10 -15.49 5.20 15.71
C ALA A 10 -16.76 5.67 14.98
N ALA A 11 -16.62 6.40 13.87
CA ALA A 11 -17.72 6.84 13.02
C ALA A 11 -18.23 5.75 12.05
N GLY A 12 -17.71 4.53 12.12
CA GLY A 12 -18.15 3.41 11.29
C GLY A 12 -17.53 3.34 9.89
N TRP A 13 -16.35 3.92 9.67
CA TRP A 13 -15.64 3.82 8.40
C TRP A 13 -15.25 2.36 8.09
N PRO A 14 -15.70 1.77 6.96
CA PRO A 14 -15.55 0.33 6.71
C PRO A 14 -14.21 -0.06 6.05
N TYR A 15 -13.38 0.91 5.65
CA TYR A 15 -12.13 0.64 4.93
C TYR A 15 -10.89 0.82 5.82
N SER A 16 -9.74 0.47 5.26
CA SER A 16 -8.42 0.71 5.85
C SER A 16 -8.20 2.19 6.18
N VAL A 17 -7.46 2.44 7.27
CA VAL A 17 -7.08 3.78 7.73
C VAL A 17 -5.60 3.82 8.08
N GLY A 18 -4.94 4.96 7.85
CA GLY A 18 -3.50 5.12 8.04
C GLY A 18 -2.74 5.22 6.72
N PHE A 19 -1.42 5.09 6.80
CA PHE A 19 -0.56 4.96 5.62
C PHE A 19 -0.63 3.55 5.05
N ILE A 20 -0.28 3.41 3.77
CA ILE A 20 -0.18 2.11 3.10
C ILE A 20 0.82 1.23 3.86
N ASN A 21 0.45 -0.03 4.07
CA ASN A 21 1.29 -1.04 4.69
C ASN A 21 1.19 -2.37 3.94
N GLU A 22 2.00 -3.33 4.37
CA GLU A 22 2.08 -4.68 3.80
C GLU A 22 0.73 -5.42 3.83
N ASP A 23 0.02 -5.37 4.96
CA ASP A 23 -1.27 -6.05 5.12
C ASP A 23 -2.33 -5.52 4.14
N MET A 24 -2.38 -4.20 3.95
CA MET A 24 -3.29 -3.56 2.99
C MET A 24 -2.97 -3.99 1.56
N ILE A 25 -1.69 -4.10 1.20
CA ILE A 25 -1.29 -4.54 -0.13
C ILE A 25 -1.62 -6.02 -0.32
N ALA A 26 -1.29 -6.88 0.63
CA ALA A 26 -1.57 -8.31 0.55
C ALA A 26 -3.07 -8.62 0.48
N ALA A 27 -3.91 -7.84 1.16
CA ALA A 27 -5.36 -8.02 1.16
C ALA A 27 -6.06 -7.51 -0.10
N HIS A 28 -5.47 -6.53 -0.80
CA HIS A 28 -6.16 -5.79 -1.87
C HIS A 28 -5.50 -5.89 -3.25
N LEU A 29 -4.22 -6.24 -3.35
CA LEU A 29 -3.52 -6.42 -4.63
C LEU A 29 -3.47 -7.88 -5.03
N ILE A 30 -3.31 -8.10 -6.33
CA ILE A 30 -3.05 -9.43 -6.90
C ILE A 30 -1.64 -9.86 -6.46
N PRO A 31 -1.46 -11.09 -5.94
CA PRO A 31 -0.16 -11.59 -5.51
C PRO A 31 0.96 -11.44 -6.56
N ALA A 32 2.19 -11.33 -6.08
CA ALA A 32 3.38 -11.27 -6.93
C ALA A 32 3.49 -12.52 -7.81
N LYS A 33 3.54 -12.30 -9.12
CA LYS A 33 3.77 -13.29 -10.18
C LYS A 33 4.49 -12.61 -11.34
N ASP A 34 5.06 -13.40 -12.24
CA ASP A 34 5.82 -12.90 -13.40
C ASP A 34 4.95 -12.10 -14.39
N ASP A 35 3.62 -12.32 -14.37
CA ASP A 35 2.63 -11.63 -15.21
C ASP A 35 1.92 -10.46 -14.50
N THR A 36 2.27 -10.18 -13.25
CA THR A 36 1.64 -9.09 -12.46
C THR A 36 2.47 -7.81 -12.55
N ILE A 37 1.83 -6.71 -12.94
CA ILE A 37 2.43 -5.36 -12.95
C ILE A 37 1.78 -4.49 -11.87
N VAL A 38 2.60 -3.74 -11.13
CA VAL A 38 2.15 -2.78 -10.11
C VAL A 38 2.39 -1.36 -10.61
N LEU A 39 1.31 -0.59 -10.68
CA LEU A 39 1.35 0.83 -11.05
C LEU A 39 1.24 1.68 -9.80
N LEU A 40 2.19 2.59 -9.61
CA LEU A 40 2.29 3.49 -8.47
C LEU A 40 2.14 4.93 -8.98
N CYS A 41 1.28 5.71 -8.36
CA CYS A 41 1.19 7.14 -8.61
C CYS A 41 0.89 7.84 -7.28
N GLY A 42 1.69 8.84 -6.94
CA GLY A 42 1.53 9.54 -5.67
C GLY A 42 2.78 10.29 -5.23
N PRO A 43 2.74 10.91 -4.04
CA PRO A 43 3.88 11.66 -3.52
C PRO A 43 5.14 10.77 -3.39
N PRO A 44 6.35 11.29 -3.68
CA PRO A 44 7.58 10.52 -3.53
C PRO A 44 7.74 9.82 -2.17
N PRO A 45 7.31 10.42 -1.02
CA PRO A 45 7.35 9.72 0.26
C PRO A 45 6.46 8.48 0.35
N MET A 46 5.29 8.49 -0.30
CA MET A 46 4.39 7.32 -0.34
C MET A 46 5.06 6.17 -1.08
N ILE A 47 5.64 6.46 -2.24
CA ILE A 47 6.28 5.45 -3.09
C ILE A 47 7.52 4.88 -2.40
N ASN A 48 8.41 5.74 -1.92
CA ASN A 48 9.72 5.33 -1.41
C ASN A 48 9.68 4.70 -0.02
N PHE A 49 8.77 5.13 0.86
CA PHE A 49 8.77 4.69 2.26
C PHE A 49 7.61 3.75 2.61
N ALA A 50 6.51 3.75 1.86
CA ALA A 50 5.39 2.87 2.12
C ALA A 50 5.27 1.77 1.07
N CYS A 51 5.15 2.13 -0.21
CA CYS A 51 4.87 1.15 -1.27
C CYS A 51 6.05 0.24 -1.58
N ASN A 52 7.21 0.80 -1.95
CA ASN A 52 8.37 -0.01 -2.39
C ASN A 52 8.82 -1.02 -1.31
N PRO A 53 9.00 -0.63 -0.03
CA PRO A 53 9.42 -1.59 1.00
C PRO A 53 8.38 -2.68 1.27
N ALA A 54 7.09 -2.37 1.17
CA ALA A 54 6.03 -3.36 1.37
C ALA A 54 5.93 -4.33 0.18
N LEU A 55 6.07 -3.82 -1.05
CA LEU A 55 6.14 -4.64 -2.25
C LEU A 55 7.38 -5.55 -2.27
N ASP A 56 8.51 -5.09 -1.72
CA ASP A 56 9.74 -5.89 -1.58
C ASP A 56 9.50 -7.11 -0.67
N LYS A 57 8.86 -6.89 0.49
CA LYS A 57 8.55 -7.99 1.42
C LYS A 57 7.56 -9.00 0.85
N LEU A 58 6.61 -8.53 0.04
CA LEU A 58 5.62 -9.38 -0.62
C LEU A 58 6.14 -10.04 -1.91
N GLY A 59 7.41 -9.81 -2.28
CA GLY A 59 8.08 -10.51 -3.38
C GLY A 59 7.76 -10.00 -4.78
N TYR A 60 7.20 -8.79 -4.93
CA TYR A 60 7.02 -8.19 -6.25
C TYR A 60 8.40 -7.86 -6.85
N HIS A 61 8.63 -8.08 -8.14
CA HIS A 61 9.93 -7.74 -8.74
C HIS A 61 10.05 -6.22 -8.99
N PRO A 62 11.22 -5.58 -8.81
CA PRO A 62 11.38 -4.15 -9.11
C PRO A 62 11.01 -3.77 -10.55
N ASP A 63 11.35 -4.64 -11.52
CA ASP A 63 11.06 -4.40 -12.94
C ASP A 63 9.56 -4.47 -13.29
N THR A 64 8.73 -5.02 -12.40
CA THR A 64 7.28 -5.06 -12.59
C THR A 64 6.56 -3.92 -11.88
N ARG A 65 7.30 -2.94 -11.33
CA ARG A 65 6.76 -1.77 -10.62
C ARG A 65 7.06 -0.51 -11.40
N PHE A 66 6.02 0.24 -11.74
CA PHE A 66 6.15 1.49 -12.50
C PHE A 66 5.55 2.64 -11.70
N ALA A 67 6.37 3.65 -11.40
CA ALA A 67 5.96 4.87 -10.74
C ALA A 67 5.78 6.01 -11.76
N TYR A 68 4.64 6.70 -11.70
CA TYR A 68 4.29 7.85 -12.54
C TYR A 68 4.10 9.12 -11.72
#